data_AF-A0A8C5RZG3-F1
#
_entry.id   AF-A0A8C5RZG3-F1
#
_cell.length_a   1.000
_cell.length_b   1.000
_cell.length_c   1.000
_cell.angle_alpha   90.00
_cell.angle_beta   90.00
_cell.angle_gamma   90.00
#
_symmetry.space_group_name_H-M   'P 1'
#
loop_
_entity.id
_entity.type
_entity.pdbx_description
1 polymer ?
#
loop_
_entity_poly.entity_id
_entity_poly.type
_entity_poly.pdbx_seq_one_letter_code
_entity_poly.pdbx_strand_id
1 'polypeptide(L)'
;QQEDRFELPLAPAKLNVHLPHGECETFEKCCPNVCGTRSCVAARYMDVRGKKGPVGMPKEATCDRFMCIQQGSECDIWDGQPVCKCKDRCEKEPSFTCASDGLTYYNKCYMDAEACTKGITLNVVTCRYHLTWPNTSPVPAETTAPPTTAYLETTITDILAPGLVNNPTHQVVYVGETVSFLCDVTGRPKPEITWEKETENKEKVIMRPNHVQGNIVVTNIAQLVIYNTQLQDAGIYTCTAQNLGGALRVDFPLSVLQGEATSPESVQNKTHFPTNECLKQPDSEDCGEEQARWYYDAKKNNCFTFIYGNCNSNLNHFETYESCMLTCMNGPINICNMPALQGHCKAYEPRWAYNSLTKQCQSFIYGGCGGNENNFESREACEESCPFPLDRLCKVGKACKPRQKLVTSFCKSDFVILGRVMELTEDQDSGHALVTVEEILKDEKMGLQFLGREPLEITLLNMNWSCPCPNITATEDLLIIMGDVYNGMAVLQPDSFVGASSVRRVRKLREVIHKKTCELLKEFLGLH
;
A
#
# COMPACT_ATOMS: atom_id res chain seq x y z
N GLN A 1 -47.81 -10.26 57.66
CA GLN A 1 -46.71 -10.07 58.62
C GLN A 1 -45.44 -10.42 57.85
N GLN A 2 -44.87 -9.46 57.13
CA GLN A 2 -43.85 -8.49 57.60
C GLN A 2 -42.47 -9.17 57.66
N GLU A 3 -41.60 -8.92 56.65
CA GLU A 3 -40.30 -8.16 56.73
C GLU A 3 -39.25 -8.86 57.63
N ASP A 4 -37.94 -8.97 57.37
CA ASP A 4 -36.99 -8.46 56.37
C ASP A 4 -35.62 -9.19 56.57
N ARG A 5 -34.79 -9.25 55.52
CA ARG A 5 -33.30 -9.06 55.45
C ARG A 5 -32.17 -9.94 56.08
N PHE A 6 -31.15 -10.19 55.20
CA PHE A 6 -29.66 -10.25 55.32
C PHE A 6 -29.00 -11.41 56.13
N GLU A 7 -27.85 -12.04 55.81
CA GLU A 7 -26.79 -12.03 54.76
C GLU A 7 -25.92 -13.33 54.89
N LEU A 8 -25.08 -13.67 53.89
CA LEU A 8 -24.10 -14.81 53.76
C LEU A 8 -22.74 -14.55 54.51
N PRO A 9 -21.62 -15.36 54.49
CA PRO A 9 -21.17 -16.41 53.53
C PRO A 9 -20.25 -17.61 54.01
N LEU A 10 -19.87 -18.49 53.04
CA LEU A 10 -18.58 -19.24 52.78
C LEU A 10 -18.35 -20.77 53.03
N ALA A 11 -17.96 -21.43 51.90
CA ALA A 11 -17.06 -22.59 51.62
C ALA A 11 -17.49 -24.08 51.82
N PRO A 12 -17.05 -25.00 50.94
CA PRO A 12 -16.00 -25.97 51.35
C PRO A 12 -15.00 -26.45 50.26
N ALA A 13 -13.95 -27.16 50.74
CA ALA A 13 -12.76 -27.66 50.04
C ALA A 13 -12.84 -29.13 49.56
N LYS A 14 -11.86 -29.51 48.72
CA LYS A 14 -11.69 -30.72 47.90
C LYS A 14 -11.31 -32.01 48.67
N LEU A 15 -11.69 -33.16 48.11
CA LEU A 15 -11.18 -34.51 48.42
C LEU A 15 -10.48 -35.12 47.18
N ASN A 16 -9.43 -35.92 47.42
CA ASN A 16 -8.65 -36.71 46.45
C ASN A 16 -8.81 -38.22 46.77
N VAL A 17 -8.84 -39.12 45.76
CA VAL A 17 -8.05 -40.38 45.63
C VAL A 17 -8.43 -41.13 44.31
N HIS A 18 -7.43 -41.84 43.75
CA HIS A 18 -7.18 -42.48 42.44
C HIS A 18 -8.02 -43.70 41.95
N LEU A 19 -7.97 -43.95 40.61
CA LEU A 19 -7.82 -45.25 39.89
C LEU A 19 -7.50 -45.01 38.35
N PRO A 20 -7.03 -46.00 37.53
CA PRO A 20 -5.65 -46.16 37.03
C PRO A 20 -5.39 -45.83 35.53
N HIS A 21 -4.15 -46.09 35.07
CA HIS A 21 -3.63 -46.00 33.69
C HIS A 21 -4.49 -46.68 32.61
N GLY A 22 -4.65 -46.03 31.46
CA GLY A 22 -5.09 -46.65 30.20
C GLY A 22 -6.20 -45.87 29.50
N GLU A 23 -5.87 -45.23 28.37
CA GLU A 23 -6.72 -44.91 27.20
C GLU A 23 -6.09 -43.76 26.38
N CYS A 24 -4.85 -43.94 25.94
CA CYS A 24 -4.39 -43.32 24.70
C CYS A 24 -4.15 -44.48 23.73
N GLU A 25 -4.55 -44.36 22.46
CA GLU A 25 -4.33 -45.42 21.48
C GLU A 25 -2.82 -45.65 21.26
N THR A 26 -2.41 -46.82 20.72
CA THR A 26 -0.98 -47.21 20.66
C THR A 26 -0.08 -46.24 19.88
N PHE A 27 -0.65 -45.32 19.10
CA PHE A 27 0.05 -44.27 18.35
C PHE A 27 0.02 -42.88 19.01
N GLU A 28 -0.58 -42.76 20.19
CA GLU A 28 -0.74 -41.51 20.93
C GLU A 28 0.17 -41.49 22.15
N LYS A 29 0.64 -40.29 22.53
CA LYS A 29 1.39 -40.08 23.78
C LYS A 29 0.67 -39.05 24.65
N CYS A 30 0.71 -39.29 25.96
CA CYS A 30 0.20 -38.38 26.97
C CYS A 30 1.22 -37.24 27.18
N CYS A 31 0.85 -36.00 26.87
CA CYS A 31 1.70 -34.82 27.08
C CYS A 31 1.03 -33.86 28.08
N PRO A 32 1.70 -33.46 29.17
CA PRO A 32 1.25 -32.35 29.98
C PRO A 32 1.61 -31.05 29.24
N ASN A 33 0.63 -30.15 29.03
CA ASN A 33 0.78 -28.68 28.84
C ASN A 33 0.10 -28.01 27.63
N VAL A 34 -1.13 -28.37 27.24
CA VAL A 34 -2.02 -27.39 26.53
C VAL A 34 -3.50 -27.46 26.95
N CYS A 35 -4.01 -28.60 27.46
CA CYS A 35 -5.43 -28.74 27.81
C CYS A 35 -5.70 -29.21 29.26
N GLY A 36 -4.83 -28.87 30.22
CA GLY A 36 -4.93 -29.40 31.59
C GLY A 36 -4.48 -30.86 31.69
N THR A 37 -4.50 -31.42 32.90
CA THR A 37 -3.74 -32.63 33.30
C THR A 37 -4.26 -33.98 32.79
N ARG A 38 -4.67 -34.11 31.51
CA ARG A 38 -4.95 -35.40 30.81
C ARG A 38 -5.41 -35.22 29.35
N SER A 39 -4.49 -35.20 28.36
CA SER A 39 -4.89 -35.27 26.93
C SER A 39 -3.87 -36.07 26.09
N CYS A 40 -4.39 -36.95 25.22
CA CYS A 40 -3.61 -37.77 24.28
C CYS A 40 -3.43 -37.01 22.94
N VAL A 41 -2.23 -37.03 22.36
CA VAL A 41 -1.95 -36.39 21.06
C VAL A 41 -1.22 -37.37 20.14
N ALA A 42 -1.67 -37.46 18.88
CA ALA A 42 -1.04 -38.27 17.85
C ALA A 42 0.35 -37.72 17.47
N ALA A 43 1.38 -38.58 17.50
CA ALA A 43 2.74 -38.17 17.18
C ALA A 43 2.90 -37.87 15.68
N ARG A 44 3.19 -36.61 15.33
CA ARG A 44 3.61 -36.23 13.97
C ARG A 44 5.11 -36.49 13.79
N TYR A 45 5.49 -37.65 13.25
CA TYR A 45 6.75 -37.79 12.50
C TYR A 45 6.61 -38.87 11.41
N MET A 46 7.08 -38.56 10.20
CA MET A 46 7.44 -39.54 9.18
C MET A 46 8.90 -39.96 9.37
N ASP A 47 9.22 -41.24 9.18
CA ASP A 47 10.60 -41.75 9.17
C ASP A 47 11.27 -41.52 7.79
N VAL A 48 12.60 -41.36 7.80
CA VAL A 48 13.52 -40.95 6.71
C VAL A 48 13.59 -41.99 5.56
N ARG A 49 12.73 -43.01 5.55
CA ARG A 49 12.68 -44.05 4.50
C ARG A 49 11.31 -44.28 3.87
N GLY A 50 10.42 -43.30 3.94
CA GLY A 50 9.39 -43.06 2.91
C GLY A 50 8.50 -44.24 2.50
N LYS A 51 8.19 -45.22 3.37
CA LYS A 51 7.20 -46.26 3.07
C LYS A 51 6.33 -46.65 4.26
N LYS A 52 5.02 -46.43 4.06
CA LYS A 52 3.82 -46.90 4.79
C LYS A 52 3.47 -46.18 6.10
N GLY A 53 2.59 -45.19 5.99
CA GLY A 53 1.63 -44.84 7.05
C GLY A 53 0.51 -45.89 7.15
N PRO A 54 -0.26 -45.92 8.24
CA PRO A 54 -1.23 -46.97 8.51
C PRO A 54 -2.31 -47.07 7.43
N VAL A 55 -2.64 -48.31 7.09
CA VAL A 55 -3.68 -48.70 6.13
C VAL A 55 -5.04 -48.23 6.65
N GLY A 56 -5.72 -47.34 5.91
CA GLY A 56 -7.11 -47.00 6.21
C GLY A 56 -7.60 -45.57 5.94
N MET A 57 -6.96 -44.76 5.07
CA MET A 57 -7.56 -43.48 4.67
C MET A 57 -8.63 -43.68 3.58
N PRO A 58 -9.81 -43.04 3.69
CA PRO A 58 -10.79 -42.97 2.60
C PRO A 58 -10.14 -42.33 1.37
N LYS A 59 -10.53 -42.78 0.18
CA LYS A 59 -9.89 -42.38 -1.09
C LYS A 59 -10.10 -40.92 -1.48
N GLU A 60 -10.98 -40.19 -0.80
CA GLU A 60 -11.29 -38.79 -1.06
C GLU A 60 -11.51 -38.09 0.29
N ALA A 61 -10.81 -36.97 0.54
CA ALA A 61 -11.11 -36.14 1.69
C ALA A 61 -12.42 -35.40 1.48
N THR A 62 -13.33 -35.49 2.45
CA THR A 62 -14.65 -34.85 2.41
C THR A 62 -14.86 -33.98 3.63
N CYS A 63 -15.48 -32.81 3.44
CA CYS A 63 -15.90 -31.92 4.53
C CYS A 63 -17.12 -32.42 5.32
N ASP A 64 -17.76 -33.51 4.90
CA ASP A 64 -19.03 -34.04 5.44
C ASP A 64 -19.04 -34.36 6.95
N ARG A 65 -17.86 -34.44 7.58
CA ARG A 65 -17.72 -34.66 9.04
C ARG A 65 -16.66 -33.76 9.68
N PHE A 66 -16.15 -32.77 8.95
CA PHE A 66 -15.12 -31.86 9.44
C PHE A 66 -15.77 -30.55 9.89
N MET A 67 -15.91 -30.39 11.20
CA MET A 67 -16.52 -29.20 11.78
C MET A 67 -15.46 -28.17 12.15
N CYS A 68 -15.60 -26.97 11.59
CA CYS A 68 -14.76 -25.85 11.94
C CYS A 68 -15.28 -25.13 13.19
N ILE A 69 -14.44 -25.05 14.21
CA ILE A 69 -14.78 -24.47 15.52
C ILE A 69 -14.68 -22.94 15.55
N GLN A 70 -13.95 -22.35 14.60
CA GLN A 70 -13.76 -20.90 14.51
C GLN A 70 -14.97 -20.24 13.85
N GLN A 71 -15.51 -19.19 14.47
CA GLN A 71 -16.58 -18.40 13.88
C GLN A 71 -16.18 -17.88 12.50
N GLY A 72 -17.05 -18.03 11.51
CA GLY A 72 -16.82 -17.53 10.14
C GLY A 72 -15.84 -18.36 9.30
N SER A 73 -15.43 -19.54 9.79
CA SER A 73 -14.64 -20.48 9.02
C SER A 73 -15.52 -21.55 8.35
N GLU A 74 -15.20 -21.85 7.10
CA GLU A 74 -15.82 -22.91 6.29
C GLU A 74 -14.78 -23.99 5.99
N CYS A 75 -15.24 -25.23 5.81
CA CYS A 75 -14.36 -26.34 5.46
C CYS A 75 -14.05 -26.28 3.96
N ASP A 76 -12.76 -26.29 3.64
CA ASP A 76 -12.23 -26.38 2.29
C ASP A 76 -11.24 -27.54 2.20
N ILE A 77 -11.10 -28.17 1.04
CA ILE A 77 -10.19 -29.32 0.86
C ILE A 77 -8.89 -28.80 0.27
N TRP A 78 -7.81 -28.87 1.04
CA TRP A 78 -6.48 -28.46 0.61
C TRP A 78 -5.51 -29.64 0.70
N ASP A 79 -4.86 -29.96 -0.43
CA ASP A 79 -3.94 -31.10 -0.58
C ASP A 79 -4.51 -32.45 -0.10
N GLY A 80 -5.79 -32.71 -0.42
CA GLY A 80 -6.47 -33.94 -0.01
C GLY A 80 -6.76 -34.05 1.48
N GLN A 81 -6.82 -32.92 2.21
CA GLN A 81 -7.22 -32.86 3.62
C GLN A 81 -8.22 -31.71 3.85
N PRO A 82 -9.27 -31.89 4.68
CA PRO A 82 -10.15 -30.78 5.04
C PRO A 82 -9.42 -29.79 5.96
N VAL A 83 -9.51 -28.50 5.63
CA VAL A 83 -8.91 -27.37 6.33
C VAL A 83 -9.98 -26.31 6.56
N CYS A 84 -10.00 -25.70 7.74
CA CYS A 84 -10.87 -24.56 8.00
C CYS A 84 -10.26 -23.29 7.42
N LYS A 85 -10.98 -22.63 6.51
CA LYS A 85 -10.59 -21.34 5.96
C LYS A 85 -11.63 -20.28 6.28
N CYS A 86 -11.17 -19.06 6.51
CA CYS A 86 -12.07 -17.93 6.70
C CYS A 86 -12.74 -17.56 5.40
N LYS A 87 -14.05 -17.28 5.47
CA LYS A 87 -14.83 -16.87 4.31
C LYS A 87 -14.34 -15.51 3.79
N ASP A 88 -13.91 -15.47 2.53
CA ASP A 88 -13.34 -14.29 1.86
C ASP A 88 -14.39 -13.52 1.03
N ARG A 89 -15.53 -14.15 0.73
CA ARG A 89 -16.62 -13.58 -0.07
C ARG A 89 -17.95 -13.61 0.68
N CYS A 90 -18.51 -12.44 0.91
CA CYS A 90 -19.83 -12.25 1.51
C CYS A 90 -20.82 -11.66 0.51
N GLU A 91 -22.11 -11.93 0.71
CA GLU A 91 -23.20 -11.42 -0.13
C GLU A 91 -23.28 -9.89 -0.07
N LYS A 92 -23.74 -9.28 -1.18
CA LYS A 92 -23.78 -7.82 -1.39
C LYS A 92 -25.01 -7.13 -0.79
N GLU A 93 -25.89 -7.84 -0.09
CA GLU A 93 -27.06 -7.22 0.54
C GLU A 93 -26.69 -6.60 1.91
N PRO A 94 -27.03 -5.32 2.15
CA PRO A 94 -26.72 -4.64 3.40
C PRO A 94 -27.68 -5.08 4.52
N SER A 95 -27.13 -5.65 5.59
CA SER A 95 -27.87 -6.03 6.79
C SER A 95 -27.02 -5.74 8.03
N PHE A 96 -26.85 -4.46 8.33
CA PHE A 96 -25.91 -3.98 9.34
C PHE A 96 -26.05 -4.72 10.68
N THR A 97 -24.92 -5.25 11.16
CA THR A 97 -24.86 -6.12 12.34
C THR A 97 -23.91 -5.50 13.37
N CYS A 98 -24.44 -5.14 14.53
CA CYS A 98 -23.63 -4.65 15.65
C CYS A 98 -23.01 -5.84 16.41
N ALA A 99 -21.72 -5.75 16.74
CA ALA A 99 -20.96 -6.81 17.36
C ALA A 99 -20.53 -6.46 18.80
N SER A 100 -20.08 -7.47 19.54
CA SER A 100 -19.68 -7.35 20.95
C SER A 100 -18.41 -6.54 21.19
N ASP A 101 -17.66 -6.22 20.14
CA ASP A 101 -16.50 -5.32 20.17
C ASP A 101 -16.91 -3.84 20.02
N GLY A 102 -18.20 -3.55 19.89
CA GLY A 102 -18.73 -2.20 19.73
C GLY A 102 -18.70 -1.68 18.30
N LEU A 103 -18.35 -2.52 17.31
CA LEU A 103 -18.32 -2.17 15.90
C LEU A 103 -19.60 -2.63 15.18
N THR A 104 -19.99 -1.89 14.14
CA THR A 104 -21.08 -2.28 13.23
C THR A 104 -20.52 -2.76 11.91
N TYR A 105 -20.87 -3.97 11.53
CA TYR A 105 -20.43 -4.64 10.32
C TYR A 105 -21.50 -4.54 9.23
N TYR A 106 -21.08 -4.51 7.96
CA TYR A 106 -21.97 -4.41 6.80
C TYR A 106 -23.09 -5.45 6.79
N ASN A 107 -22.73 -6.69 7.14
CA ASN A 107 -23.67 -7.75 7.49
C ASN A 107 -23.00 -8.78 8.41
N LYS A 108 -23.77 -9.74 8.90
CA LYS A 108 -23.28 -10.80 9.80
C LYS A 108 -22.15 -11.61 9.18
N CYS A 109 -22.16 -11.84 7.86
CA CYS A 109 -21.08 -12.57 7.17
C CYS A 109 -19.74 -11.84 7.29
N TYR A 110 -19.72 -10.52 7.08
CA TYR A 110 -18.49 -9.73 7.25
C TYR A 110 -18.02 -9.69 8.71
N MET A 111 -18.95 -9.64 9.67
CA MET A 111 -18.63 -9.77 11.09
C MET A 111 -17.95 -11.11 11.39
N ASP A 112 -18.52 -12.21 10.89
CA ASP A 112 -18.00 -13.56 11.10
C ASP A 112 -16.64 -13.75 10.40
N ALA A 113 -16.46 -13.22 9.19
CA ALA A 113 -15.19 -13.28 8.44
C ALA A 113 -14.06 -12.54 9.16
N GLU A 114 -14.33 -11.35 9.71
CA GLU A 114 -13.36 -10.58 10.49
C GLU A 114 -13.03 -11.25 11.82
N ALA A 115 -14.03 -11.84 12.48
CA ALA A 115 -13.81 -12.66 13.67
C ALA A 115 -12.91 -13.87 13.35
N CYS A 116 -13.09 -14.47 12.18
CA CYS A 116 -12.28 -15.59 11.71
C CYS A 116 -10.81 -15.20 11.48
N THR A 117 -10.54 -14.13 10.72
CA THR A 117 -9.17 -13.72 10.37
C THR A 117 -8.37 -13.28 11.60
N LYS A 118 -9.05 -12.69 12.58
CA LYS A 118 -8.44 -12.25 13.85
C LYS A 118 -8.38 -13.35 14.91
N GLY A 119 -8.98 -14.52 14.68
CA GLY A 119 -9.03 -15.60 15.66
C GLY A 119 -9.83 -15.27 16.92
N ILE A 120 -10.83 -14.40 16.81
CA ILE A 120 -11.69 -13.93 17.91
C ILE A 120 -13.13 -14.41 17.71
N THR A 121 -13.97 -14.26 18.74
CA THR A 121 -15.41 -14.56 18.65
C THR A 121 -16.20 -13.27 18.90
N LEU A 122 -17.07 -12.91 17.96
CA LEU A 122 -17.90 -11.71 18.00
C LEU A 122 -19.38 -12.11 18.08
N ASN A 123 -20.08 -11.61 19.09
CA ASN A 123 -21.52 -11.86 19.25
C ASN A 123 -22.32 -10.70 18.68
N VAL A 124 -23.45 -11.01 18.02
CA VAL A 124 -24.39 -9.96 17.60
C VAL A 124 -25.02 -9.32 18.83
N VAL A 125 -24.79 -8.01 18.98
CA VAL A 125 -25.41 -7.21 20.03
C VAL A 125 -26.68 -6.60 19.45
N THR A 126 -27.82 -7.01 19.99
CA THR A 126 -29.11 -6.38 19.63
C THR A 126 -29.14 -4.95 20.13
N CYS A 127 -29.43 -3.98 19.25
CA CYS A 127 -29.66 -2.58 19.64
C CYS A 127 -30.74 -2.51 20.72
N ARG A 128 -30.38 -2.07 21.93
CA ARG A 128 -31.28 -2.12 23.09
C ARG A 128 -32.01 -0.81 23.39
N TYR A 129 -31.70 0.33 22.75
CA TYR A 129 -32.35 1.62 23.05
C TYR A 129 -32.51 2.56 21.86
N HIS A 130 -33.73 3.11 21.71
CA HIS A 130 -34.03 4.36 21.00
C HIS A 130 -33.59 5.54 21.89
N LEU A 131 -32.84 6.50 21.32
CA LEU A 131 -32.23 7.60 22.08
C LEU A 131 -33.25 8.67 22.47
N THR A 132 -33.51 8.80 23.78
CA THR A 132 -33.90 10.08 24.41
C THR A 132 -33.13 10.23 25.72
N TRP A 133 -32.22 11.20 25.80
CA TRP A 133 -31.52 11.63 27.02
C TRP A 133 -32.36 12.67 27.81
N PRO A 134 -32.09 12.99 29.10
CA PRO A 134 -30.97 12.56 29.96
C PRO A 134 -31.35 12.09 31.40
N ASN A 135 -30.56 11.20 32.01
CA ASN A 135 -29.84 11.46 33.28
C ASN A 135 -28.91 10.30 33.68
N THR A 136 -27.90 10.62 34.48
CA THR A 136 -26.66 9.90 34.83
C THR A 136 -26.78 8.70 35.77
N SER A 137 -25.84 7.74 35.64
CA SER A 137 -25.28 6.87 36.70
C SER A 137 -24.05 6.09 36.20
N PRO A 138 -23.15 5.60 37.10
CA PRO A 138 -21.71 5.84 36.98
C PRO A 138 -20.91 4.73 36.29
N VAL A 139 -19.67 5.09 35.94
CA VAL A 139 -18.65 4.28 35.25
C VAL A 139 -18.23 3.07 36.10
N PRO A 140 -18.14 1.85 35.54
CA PRO A 140 -17.54 0.71 36.23
C PRO A 140 -16.02 0.87 36.32
N ALA A 141 -15.45 0.52 37.47
CA ALA A 141 -14.03 0.67 37.79
C ALA A 141 -13.10 -0.07 36.79
N GLU A 142 -12.09 0.63 36.32
CA GLU A 142 -10.96 0.09 35.57
C GLU A 142 -10.33 -1.08 36.34
N THR A 143 -10.40 -2.28 35.78
CA THR A 143 -9.69 -3.45 36.29
C THR A 143 -9.03 -4.20 35.14
N THR A 144 -7.96 -3.62 34.64
CA THR A 144 -6.75 -4.36 34.23
C THR A 144 -5.64 -3.35 34.01
N ALA A 145 -4.51 -3.54 34.69
CA ALA A 145 -3.28 -2.86 34.31
C ALA A 145 -3.05 -3.07 32.81
N PRO A 146 -2.69 -2.04 32.04
CA PRO A 146 -2.35 -2.23 30.64
C PRO A 146 -1.26 -3.29 30.58
N PRO A 147 -1.36 -4.30 29.68
CA PRO A 147 -0.17 -5.04 29.33
C PRO A 147 0.83 -3.99 28.84
N THR A 148 2.01 -3.96 29.45
CA THR A 148 3.14 -3.19 28.95
C THR A 148 3.24 -3.53 27.48
N THR A 149 2.79 -2.61 26.62
CA THR A 149 3.22 -2.60 25.24
C THR A 149 4.73 -2.58 25.35
N ALA A 150 5.36 -3.70 25.04
CA ALA A 150 6.72 -3.64 24.55
C ALA A 150 6.61 -2.66 23.38
N TYR A 151 7.03 -1.42 23.62
CA TYR A 151 7.39 -0.54 22.54
C TYR A 151 8.38 -1.38 21.75
N LEU A 152 7.95 -1.80 20.56
CA LEU A 152 8.91 -2.16 19.54
C LEU A 152 9.72 -0.87 19.41
N GLU A 153 10.87 -0.80 20.06
CA GLU A 153 11.86 0.22 19.80
C GLU A 153 12.23 -0.01 18.34
N THR A 154 11.48 0.61 17.42
CA THR A 154 11.90 0.80 16.05
C THR A 154 13.23 1.51 16.16
N THR A 155 14.29 0.75 15.91
CA THR A 155 15.64 1.28 15.79
C THR A 155 15.59 2.50 14.87
N ILE A 156 16.32 3.55 15.24
CA ILE A 156 16.33 4.86 14.55
C ILE A 156 16.63 4.74 13.03
N THR A 157 17.13 3.58 12.57
CA THR A 157 17.38 3.22 11.17
C THR A 157 16.15 2.81 10.33
N ASP A 158 14.97 2.59 10.92
CA ASP A 158 13.77 2.07 10.21
C ASP A 158 12.66 3.12 9.96
N ILE A 159 12.96 4.40 10.19
CA ILE A 159 12.00 5.49 10.02
C ILE A 159 12.04 5.99 8.57
N LEU A 160 10.96 5.74 7.82
CA LEU A 160 10.74 6.26 6.47
C LEU A 160 9.62 7.31 6.51
N ALA A 161 9.95 8.56 6.15
CA ALA A 161 8.97 9.64 6.05
C ALA A 161 7.87 9.30 5.03
N PRO A 162 6.68 9.91 5.13
CA PRO A 162 5.57 9.56 4.26
C PRO A 162 5.87 9.95 2.81
N GLY A 163 5.72 8.99 1.90
CA GLY A 163 5.95 9.17 0.46
C GLY A 163 4.64 9.01 -0.32
N LEU A 164 4.45 9.77 -1.38
CA LEU A 164 3.29 9.63 -2.25
C LEU A 164 3.51 8.46 -3.22
N VAL A 165 2.57 7.51 -3.26
CA VAL A 165 2.61 6.36 -4.20
C VAL A 165 1.95 6.75 -5.52
N ASN A 166 0.70 7.21 -5.44
CA ASN A 166 -0.09 7.61 -6.60
C ASN A 166 -0.46 9.10 -6.52
N ASN A 167 -0.58 9.72 -7.68
CA ASN A 167 -0.82 11.16 -7.77
C ASN A 167 -2.23 11.57 -7.34
N PRO A 168 -2.36 12.78 -6.76
CA PRO A 168 -3.65 13.40 -6.64
C PRO A 168 -4.22 13.71 -8.02
N THR A 169 -5.38 13.13 -8.31
CA THR A 169 -6.13 13.43 -9.54
C THR A 169 -7.15 14.51 -9.26
N HIS A 170 -7.12 15.59 -10.04
CA HIS A 170 -8.14 16.62 -9.97
C HIS A 170 -9.44 16.05 -10.55
N GLN A 171 -10.58 16.39 -9.98
CA GLN A 171 -11.88 15.87 -10.44
C GLN A 171 -12.89 16.98 -10.70
N VAL A 172 -13.65 16.80 -11.78
CA VAL A 172 -14.79 17.63 -12.16
C VAL A 172 -16.00 16.71 -12.20
N VAL A 173 -17.03 17.04 -11.43
CA VAL A 173 -18.24 16.20 -11.30
C VAL A 173 -19.49 17.07 -11.42
N TYR A 174 -20.62 16.46 -11.77
CA TYR A 174 -21.89 17.17 -11.78
C TYR A 174 -22.62 17.06 -10.43
N VAL A 175 -23.49 18.02 -10.14
CA VAL A 175 -24.36 17.99 -8.95
C VAL A 175 -25.12 16.67 -8.89
N GLY A 176 -25.09 16.02 -7.71
CA GLY A 176 -25.72 14.73 -7.46
C GLY A 176 -24.82 13.51 -7.71
N GLU A 177 -23.66 13.68 -8.37
CA GLU A 177 -22.70 12.58 -8.53
C GLU A 177 -21.95 12.27 -7.23
N THR A 178 -21.31 11.11 -7.17
CA THR A 178 -20.47 10.70 -6.04
C THR A 178 -19.01 10.78 -6.47
N VAL A 179 -18.19 11.48 -5.69
CA VAL A 179 -16.76 11.63 -5.95
C VAL A 179 -15.95 10.95 -4.86
N SER A 180 -14.79 10.39 -5.23
CA SER A 180 -13.87 9.79 -4.28
C SER A 180 -12.42 10.16 -4.55
N PHE A 181 -11.68 10.54 -3.51
CA PHE A 181 -10.25 10.79 -3.54
C PHE A 181 -9.52 9.77 -2.69
N LEU A 182 -8.51 9.11 -3.25
CA LEU A 182 -7.65 8.17 -2.54
C LEU A 182 -6.31 8.83 -2.26
N CYS A 183 -5.92 8.91 -0.98
CA CYS A 183 -4.59 9.36 -0.59
C CYS A 183 -3.68 8.14 -0.41
N ASP A 184 -2.98 7.76 -1.49
CA ASP A 184 -2.12 6.59 -1.51
C ASP A 184 -0.68 6.95 -1.11
N VAL A 185 -0.33 6.62 0.13
CA VAL A 185 0.92 7.03 0.76
C VAL A 185 1.63 5.86 1.43
N THR A 186 2.95 5.81 1.26
CA THR A 186 3.87 4.92 1.98
C THR A 186 4.45 5.62 3.19
N GLY A 187 5.06 4.86 4.10
CA GLY A 187 5.78 5.41 5.25
C GLY A 187 5.96 4.37 6.34
N ARG A 188 7.06 4.48 7.11
CA ARG A 188 7.37 3.59 8.24
C ARG A 188 7.75 4.42 9.47
N PRO A 189 7.07 4.28 10.62
CA PRO A 189 5.80 3.55 10.82
C PRO A 189 4.67 4.05 9.91
N LYS A 190 3.61 3.24 9.72
CA LYS A 190 2.47 3.58 8.85
C LYS A 190 1.92 4.96 9.23
N PRO A 191 1.79 5.90 8.27
CA PRO A 191 1.35 7.25 8.59
C PRO A 191 -0.12 7.30 9.01
N GLU A 192 -0.40 8.19 9.96
CA GLU A 192 -1.76 8.63 10.28
C GLU A 192 -2.21 9.60 9.18
N ILE A 193 -3.40 9.39 8.63
CA ILE A 193 -3.91 10.15 7.49
C ILE A 193 -5.16 10.92 7.92
N THR A 194 -5.15 12.22 7.66
CA THR A 194 -6.29 13.12 7.88
C THR A 194 -6.56 13.92 6.63
N TRP A 195 -7.82 14.27 6.41
CA TRP A 195 -8.24 15.14 5.31
C TRP A 195 -8.62 16.51 5.88
N GLU A 196 -8.31 17.58 5.19
CA GLU A 196 -8.77 18.92 5.55
C GLU A 196 -9.36 19.65 4.35
N LYS A 197 -10.41 20.45 4.59
CA LYS A 197 -10.95 21.42 3.62
C LYS A 197 -10.88 22.81 4.24
N GLU A 198 -10.28 23.77 3.54
CA GLU A 198 -10.32 25.19 3.92
C GLU A 198 -11.69 25.76 3.50
N THR A 199 -12.43 26.32 4.45
CA THR A 199 -13.69 27.03 4.18
C THR A 199 -13.41 28.52 3.92
N GLU A 200 -14.38 29.24 3.37
CA GLU A 200 -14.30 30.67 3.09
C GLU A 200 -14.00 31.53 4.34
N ASN A 201 -14.49 31.10 5.50
CA ASN A 201 -14.20 31.70 6.80
C ASN A 201 -12.76 31.41 7.32
N LYS A 202 -11.93 30.76 6.51
CA LYS A 202 -10.59 30.26 6.87
C LYS A 202 -10.60 29.24 8.01
N GLU A 203 -11.76 28.66 8.30
CA GLU A 203 -11.86 27.53 9.22
C GLU A 203 -11.43 26.27 8.48
N LYS A 204 -10.42 25.60 9.03
CA LYS A 204 -9.97 24.30 8.53
C LYS A 204 -10.82 23.21 9.14
N VAL A 205 -11.64 22.58 8.30
CA VAL A 205 -12.46 21.44 8.69
C VAL A 205 -11.62 20.18 8.55
N ILE A 206 -11.27 19.55 9.68
CA ILE A 206 -10.47 18.32 9.71
C ILE A 206 -11.41 17.11 9.73
N MET A 207 -11.34 16.32 8.66
CA MET A 207 -12.07 15.06 8.47
C MET A 207 -11.16 13.89 8.82
N ARG A 208 -11.52 13.17 9.89
CA ARG A 208 -10.79 12.00 10.38
C ARG A 208 -11.45 10.70 9.91
N PRO A 209 -10.71 9.59 9.81
CA PRO A 209 -11.30 8.28 9.55
C PRO A 209 -12.42 7.97 10.55
N ASN A 210 -13.52 7.37 10.07
CA ASN A 210 -14.72 7.02 10.84
C ASN A 210 -15.57 8.21 11.33
N HIS A 211 -15.30 9.45 10.91
CA HIS A 211 -16.16 10.61 11.13
C HIS A 211 -16.97 10.89 9.86
N VAL A 212 -18.30 10.89 9.98
CA VAL A 212 -19.21 11.34 8.91
C VAL A 212 -19.56 12.80 9.12
N GLN A 213 -19.24 13.65 8.15
CA GLN A 213 -19.58 15.07 8.19
C GLN A 213 -20.48 15.41 7.00
N GLY A 214 -21.80 15.52 7.27
CA GLY A 214 -22.79 15.73 6.21
C GLY A 214 -22.79 14.58 5.21
N ASN A 215 -22.48 14.88 3.94
CA ASN A 215 -22.38 13.94 2.83
C ASN A 215 -20.96 13.39 2.60
N ILE A 216 -20.00 13.71 3.47
CA ILE A 216 -18.58 13.31 3.35
C ILE A 216 -18.25 12.17 4.32
N VAL A 217 -17.54 11.16 3.83
CA VAL A 217 -17.06 10.00 4.59
C VAL A 217 -15.59 9.74 4.30
N VAL A 218 -14.79 9.54 5.35
CA VAL A 218 -13.39 9.07 5.22
C VAL A 218 -13.28 7.61 5.66
N THR A 219 -12.85 6.76 4.75
CA THR A 219 -12.68 5.31 4.96
C THR A 219 -11.38 4.96 5.69
N ASN A 220 -11.25 3.71 6.12
CA ASN A 220 -10.04 3.15 6.75
C ASN A 220 -8.85 2.97 5.77
N ILE A 221 -9.09 3.07 4.46
CA ILE A 221 -8.06 3.06 3.41
C ILE A 221 -7.64 4.48 2.98
N ALA A 222 -7.93 5.49 3.81
CA ALA A 222 -7.65 6.90 3.53
C ALA A 222 -8.32 7.47 2.27
N GLN A 223 -9.42 6.85 1.84
CA GLN A 223 -10.27 7.36 0.77
C GLN A 223 -11.32 8.31 1.35
N LEU A 224 -11.39 9.54 0.83
CA LEU A 224 -12.46 10.51 1.09
C LEU A 224 -13.55 10.34 0.01
N VAL A 225 -14.80 10.17 0.42
CA VAL A 225 -15.95 9.99 -0.47
C VAL A 225 -16.99 11.05 -0.16
N ILE A 226 -17.48 11.73 -1.19
CA ILE A 226 -18.55 12.73 -1.09
C ILE A 226 -19.74 12.23 -1.88
N TYR A 227 -20.86 12.00 -1.20
CA TYR A 227 -22.10 11.53 -1.82
C TYR A 227 -22.98 12.70 -2.24
N ASN A 228 -23.77 12.52 -3.31
CA ASN A 228 -24.76 13.50 -3.76
C ASN A 228 -24.17 14.92 -3.79
N THR A 229 -23.08 15.09 -4.54
CA THR A 229 -22.21 16.27 -4.49
C THR A 229 -23.00 17.55 -4.77
N GLN A 230 -22.80 18.58 -3.96
CA GLN A 230 -23.44 19.90 -4.08
C GLN A 230 -22.42 20.94 -4.55
N LEU A 231 -22.88 22.09 -5.08
CA LEU A 231 -21.98 23.15 -5.55
C LEU A 231 -21.02 23.64 -4.43
N GLN A 232 -21.52 23.76 -3.21
CA GLN A 232 -20.74 24.12 -2.01
C GLN A 232 -19.64 23.11 -1.63
N ASP A 233 -19.69 21.88 -2.17
CA ASP A 233 -18.68 20.87 -1.93
C ASP A 233 -17.41 21.13 -2.74
N ALA A 234 -17.47 22.00 -3.76
CA ALA A 234 -16.30 22.45 -4.49
C ALA A 234 -15.24 23.03 -3.54
N GLY A 235 -13.97 22.81 -3.86
CA GLY A 235 -12.85 23.27 -3.04
C GLY A 235 -11.61 22.40 -3.16
N ILE A 236 -10.60 22.73 -2.35
CA ILE A 236 -9.36 21.96 -2.24
C ILE A 236 -9.46 21.07 -1.01
N TYR A 237 -9.34 19.77 -1.21
CA TYR A 237 -9.25 18.76 -0.16
C TYR A 237 -7.78 18.38 0.01
N THR A 238 -7.20 18.66 1.17
CA THR A 238 -5.78 18.36 1.43
C THR A 238 -5.68 17.10 2.28
N CYS A 239 -5.02 16.07 1.74
CA CYS A 239 -4.59 14.92 2.53
C CYS A 239 -3.31 15.28 3.29
N THR A 240 -3.30 15.07 4.60
CA THR A 240 -2.10 15.14 5.45
C THR A 240 -1.78 13.76 5.98
N ALA A 241 -0.64 13.22 5.58
CA ALA A 241 -0.09 11.96 6.06
C ALA A 241 1.09 12.23 7.00
N GLN A 242 1.06 11.72 8.23
CA GLN A 242 2.06 12.03 9.24
C GLN A 242 2.55 10.77 9.95
N ASN A 243 3.87 10.63 10.08
CA ASN A 243 4.51 9.64 10.95
C ASN A 243 5.73 10.25 11.66
N LEU A 244 6.48 9.42 12.41
CA LEU A 244 7.69 9.87 13.11
C LEU A 244 8.80 10.38 12.17
N GLY A 245 8.77 10.01 10.90
CA GLY A 245 9.74 10.45 9.89
C GLY A 245 9.41 11.79 9.25
N GLY A 246 8.17 12.27 9.38
CA GLY A 246 7.76 13.56 8.84
C GLY A 246 6.28 13.64 8.51
N ALA A 247 5.92 14.68 7.77
CA ALA A 247 4.58 14.89 7.28
C ALA A 247 4.59 15.23 5.78
N LEU A 248 3.64 14.66 5.05
CA LEU A 248 3.37 14.92 3.66
C LEU A 248 1.99 15.57 3.55
N ARG A 249 1.86 16.61 2.71
CA ARG A 249 0.58 17.25 2.37
C ARG A 249 0.37 17.24 0.88
N VAL A 250 -0.84 16.86 0.45
CA VAL A 250 -1.20 16.69 -0.95
C VAL A 250 -2.60 17.24 -1.18
N ASP A 251 -2.73 18.14 -2.16
CA ASP A 251 -3.98 18.84 -2.48
C ASP A 251 -4.76 18.12 -3.59
N PHE A 252 -6.07 17.98 -3.40
CA PHE A 252 -7.03 17.39 -4.33
C PHE A 252 -8.15 18.40 -4.65
N PRO A 253 -8.03 19.16 -5.74
CA PRO A 253 -9.07 20.09 -6.19
C PRO A 253 -10.31 19.37 -6.74
N LEU A 254 -11.48 19.79 -6.27
CA LEU A 254 -12.79 19.32 -6.72
C LEU A 254 -13.61 20.46 -7.31
N SER A 255 -13.97 20.37 -8.59
CA SER A 255 -14.95 21.28 -9.20
C SER A 255 -16.31 20.58 -9.37
N VAL A 256 -17.39 21.29 -9.05
CA VAL A 256 -18.76 20.75 -9.13
C VAL A 256 -19.58 21.63 -10.07
N LEU A 257 -20.19 21.04 -11.09
CA LEU A 257 -20.94 21.73 -12.14
C LEU A 257 -22.43 21.36 -12.12
N GLN A 258 -23.31 22.26 -12.54
CA GLN A 258 -24.73 21.96 -12.78
C GLN A 258 -24.90 21.62 -14.27
N GLY A 259 -25.47 20.45 -14.63
CA GLY A 259 -25.47 19.90 -16.01
C GLY A 259 -26.25 20.72 -17.06
N GLU A 260 -26.29 20.43 -18.37
CA GLU A 260 -25.50 19.56 -19.27
C GLU A 260 -24.41 20.39 -19.98
N ALA A 261 -23.38 19.74 -20.52
CA ALA A 261 -22.50 20.34 -21.51
C ALA A 261 -23.33 20.85 -22.70
N THR A 262 -23.56 22.16 -22.76
CA THR A 262 -23.86 22.80 -24.04
C THR A 262 -22.75 22.44 -25.02
N SER A 263 -23.16 22.00 -26.21
CA SER A 263 -22.33 21.69 -27.37
C SER A 263 -21.10 22.59 -27.52
N PRO A 264 -20.01 22.12 -28.15
CA PRO A 264 -18.86 22.95 -28.48
C PRO A 264 -19.20 23.96 -29.59
N GLU A 265 -19.99 24.96 -29.25
CA GLU A 265 -20.10 26.25 -29.91
C GLU A 265 -19.82 27.27 -28.79
N SER A 266 -18.59 27.71 -28.53
CA SER A 266 -17.73 28.40 -29.47
C SER A 266 -16.25 28.33 -29.05
N VAL A 267 -15.49 27.37 -29.60
CA VAL A 267 -14.04 27.56 -29.75
C VAL A 267 -13.83 28.30 -31.06
N GLN A 268 -13.99 29.62 -31.03
CA GLN A 268 -13.25 30.56 -31.87
C GLN A 268 -13.59 31.99 -31.45
N ASN A 269 -13.00 32.41 -30.34
CA ASN A 269 -12.28 33.66 -30.23
C ASN A 269 -11.55 33.62 -28.88
N LYS A 270 -10.23 33.40 -28.90
CA LYS A 270 -9.36 33.73 -27.76
C LYS A 270 -9.39 35.25 -27.58
N THR A 271 -10.49 35.78 -27.03
CA THR A 271 -10.49 37.10 -26.44
C THR A 271 -9.51 37.01 -25.28
N HIS A 272 -8.37 37.67 -25.44
CA HIS A 272 -7.31 37.80 -24.46
C HIS A 272 -7.91 38.18 -23.10
N PHE A 273 -7.97 37.24 -22.16
CA PHE A 273 -8.42 37.52 -20.80
C PHE A 273 -7.48 38.59 -20.20
N PRO A 274 -7.99 39.73 -19.72
CA PRO A 274 -7.13 40.80 -19.22
C PRO A 274 -6.40 40.35 -17.95
N THR A 275 -5.07 40.24 -18.01
CA THR A 275 -4.23 39.72 -16.89
C THR A 275 -4.39 40.52 -15.60
N ASN A 276 -4.79 41.80 -15.70
CA ASN A 276 -5.09 42.66 -14.56
C ASN A 276 -6.35 42.21 -13.78
N GLU A 277 -7.27 41.46 -14.38
CA GLU A 277 -8.45 40.92 -13.68
C GLU A 277 -8.03 39.86 -12.65
N CYS A 278 -7.04 39.02 -12.95
CA CYS A 278 -6.51 38.01 -12.03
C CYS A 278 -5.93 38.60 -10.72
N LEU A 279 -5.62 39.90 -10.68
CA LEU A 279 -5.10 40.58 -9.50
C LEU A 279 -6.21 41.16 -8.61
N LYS A 280 -7.46 41.16 -9.08
CA LYS A 280 -8.61 41.65 -8.31
C LYS A 280 -9.02 40.61 -7.27
N GLN A 281 -9.53 41.10 -6.14
CA GLN A 281 -10.08 40.24 -5.10
C GLN A 281 -11.41 39.62 -5.55
N PRO A 282 -11.80 38.46 -5.01
CA PRO A 282 -13.12 37.88 -5.30
C PRO A 282 -14.22 38.85 -4.87
N ASP A 283 -15.32 38.85 -5.64
CA ASP A 283 -16.50 39.65 -5.31
C ASP A 283 -17.08 39.14 -3.97
N SER A 284 -17.29 40.05 -3.02
CA SER A 284 -17.75 39.75 -1.66
C SER A 284 -19.16 40.25 -1.37
N GLU A 285 -19.82 40.86 -2.36
CA GLU A 285 -21.18 41.39 -2.23
C GLU A 285 -22.22 40.29 -2.52
N ASP A 286 -23.27 40.24 -1.70
CA ASP A 286 -24.41 39.34 -1.88
C ASP A 286 -25.41 39.98 -2.87
N CYS A 287 -25.31 39.63 -4.14
CA CYS A 287 -26.17 40.15 -5.22
C CYS A 287 -27.24 39.17 -5.71
N GLY A 288 -27.43 38.01 -5.06
CA GLY A 288 -28.44 37.02 -5.49
C GLY A 288 -28.05 35.56 -5.29
N GLU A 289 -28.26 34.71 -6.32
CA GLU A 289 -28.01 33.27 -6.23
C GLU A 289 -26.53 32.94 -5.94
N GLU A 290 -26.29 32.33 -4.79
CA GLU A 290 -24.99 31.88 -4.31
C GLU A 290 -24.48 30.67 -5.11
N GLN A 291 -23.41 30.85 -5.89
CA GLN A 291 -22.73 29.78 -6.61
C GLN A 291 -21.27 29.64 -6.15
N ALA A 292 -20.80 28.42 -5.92
CA ALA A 292 -19.38 28.19 -5.69
C ALA A 292 -18.59 28.42 -6.98
N ARG A 293 -17.67 29.38 -6.97
CA ARG A 293 -16.77 29.70 -8.09
C ARG A 293 -15.32 29.67 -7.61
N TRP A 294 -14.38 29.55 -8.54
CA TRP A 294 -12.95 29.63 -8.29
C TRP A 294 -12.44 31.04 -8.57
N TYR A 295 -11.56 31.57 -7.73
CA TYR A 295 -10.83 32.81 -7.98
C TYR A 295 -9.33 32.59 -7.82
N TYR A 296 -8.52 33.35 -8.55
CA TYR A 296 -7.08 33.30 -8.43
C TYR A 296 -6.59 34.21 -7.30
N ASP A 297 -5.87 33.64 -6.33
CA ASP A 297 -5.17 34.40 -5.30
C ASP A 297 -3.70 34.58 -5.71
N ALA A 298 -3.36 35.79 -6.16
CA ALA A 298 -1.99 36.13 -6.58
C ALA A 298 -0.95 36.05 -5.45
N LYS A 299 -1.34 36.13 -4.17
CA LYS A 299 -0.41 36.00 -3.03
C LYS A 299 -0.08 34.53 -2.77
N LYS A 300 -1.09 33.66 -2.87
CA LYS A 300 -0.93 32.21 -2.70
C LYS A 300 -0.51 31.51 -4.01
N ASN A 301 -0.58 32.21 -5.15
CA ASN A 301 -0.30 31.70 -6.49
C ASN A 301 -1.08 30.41 -6.79
N ASN A 302 -2.35 30.39 -6.39
CA ASN A 302 -3.24 29.23 -6.52
C ASN A 302 -4.70 29.71 -6.59
N CYS A 303 -5.59 28.84 -7.06
CA CYS A 303 -7.01 29.12 -7.16
C CYS A 303 -7.76 28.56 -5.95
N PHE A 304 -8.69 29.33 -5.41
CA PHE A 304 -9.51 28.96 -4.24
C PHE A 304 -10.99 29.17 -4.54
N THR A 305 -11.85 28.48 -3.82
CA THR A 305 -13.30 28.63 -3.97
C THR A 305 -13.83 29.77 -3.11
N PHE A 306 -14.85 30.47 -3.62
CA PHE A 306 -15.62 31.49 -2.92
C PHE A 306 -17.10 31.40 -3.32
N ILE A 307 -17.99 31.98 -2.52
CA ILE A 307 -19.40 32.09 -2.87
C ILE A 307 -19.59 33.32 -3.74
N TYR A 308 -19.93 33.10 -5.00
CA TYR A 308 -20.19 34.14 -5.98
C TYR A 308 -21.68 34.46 -6.04
N GLY A 309 -22.03 35.70 -5.68
CA GLY A 309 -23.41 36.21 -5.72
C GLY A 309 -23.88 36.75 -7.08
N ASN A 310 -23.21 36.42 -8.20
CA ASN A 310 -23.55 36.90 -9.56
C ASN A 310 -23.47 38.43 -9.80
N CYS A 311 -22.63 39.14 -9.05
CA CYS A 311 -22.47 40.60 -9.19
C CYS A 311 -21.77 41.05 -10.48
N ASN A 312 -20.98 40.17 -11.12
CA ASN A 312 -20.14 40.45 -12.30
C ASN A 312 -19.26 41.70 -12.16
N SER A 313 -18.80 42.02 -10.94
CA SER A 313 -17.99 43.22 -10.67
C SER A 313 -16.55 43.06 -11.16
N ASN A 314 -16.05 41.82 -11.19
CA ASN A 314 -14.80 41.48 -11.86
C ASN A 314 -14.83 40.11 -12.53
N LEU A 315 -13.80 39.81 -13.34
CA LEU A 315 -13.71 38.55 -14.09
C LEU A 315 -12.85 37.48 -13.41
N ASN A 316 -12.33 37.72 -12.20
CA ASN A 316 -11.56 36.73 -11.43
C ASN A 316 -12.48 35.69 -10.76
N HIS A 317 -13.38 35.12 -11.56
CA HIS A 317 -14.29 34.06 -11.16
C HIS A 317 -14.39 33.02 -12.27
N PHE A 318 -14.28 31.75 -11.92
CA PHE A 318 -14.11 30.65 -12.84
C PHE A 318 -14.96 29.45 -12.41
N GLU A 319 -15.42 28.64 -13.37
CA GLU A 319 -16.26 27.46 -13.07
C GLU A 319 -15.46 26.29 -12.54
N THR A 320 -14.23 26.15 -13.05
CA THR A 320 -13.35 25.04 -12.71
C THR A 320 -12.01 25.53 -12.24
N TYR A 321 -11.40 24.78 -11.33
CA TYR A 321 -10.04 25.01 -10.86
C TYR A 321 -9.06 25.17 -12.03
N GLU A 322 -9.21 24.32 -13.05
CA GLU A 322 -8.36 24.33 -14.24
C GLU A 322 -8.48 25.63 -15.03
N SER A 323 -9.70 26.08 -15.34
CA SER A 323 -9.89 27.32 -16.09
C SER A 323 -9.28 28.53 -15.36
N CYS A 324 -9.35 28.55 -14.03
CA CYS A 324 -8.71 29.56 -13.20
C CYS A 324 -7.17 29.52 -13.32
N MET A 325 -6.58 28.34 -13.15
CA MET A 325 -5.12 28.18 -13.20
C MET A 325 -4.56 28.48 -14.60
N LEU A 326 -5.21 28.00 -15.67
CA LEU A 326 -4.79 28.26 -17.05
C LEU A 326 -4.89 29.73 -17.44
N THR A 327 -5.88 30.45 -16.92
CA THR A 327 -6.12 31.85 -17.28
C THR A 327 -5.19 32.80 -16.52
N CYS A 328 -4.95 32.54 -15.23
CA CYS A 328 -4.30 33.49 -14.33
C CYS A 328 -2.86 33.14 -13.94
N MET A 329 -2.44 31.88 -14.07
CA MET A 329 -1.07 31.51 -13.74
C MET A 329 -0.13 31.90 -14.91
N ASN A 330 0.56 33.04 -14.77
CA ASN A 330 1.52 33.54 -15.75
C ASN A 330 2.78 32.66 -15.79
N GLY A 331 2.76 31.60 -16.60
CA GLY A 331 3.91 30.88 -17.09
C GLY A 331 3.65 30.37 -18.51
N PRO A 332 4.67 30.10 -19.34
CA PRO A 332 4.45 29.29 -20.53
C PRO A 332 3.75 28.00 -20.07
N ILE A 333 2.57 27.70 -20.65
CA ILE A 333 1.81 26.48 -20.36
C ILE A 333 2.72 25.30 -20.70
N ASN A 334 3.45 24.82 -19.70
CA ASN A 334 4.21 23.59 -19.79
C ASN A 334 3.22 22.50 -19.46
N ILE A 335 2.93 21.65 -20.44
CA ILE A 335 2.07 20.46 -20.32
C ILE A 335 2.39 19.71 -19.02
N CYS A 336 3.67 19.61 -18.71
CA CYS A 336 4.24 18.89 -17.57
C CYS A 336 4.07 19.57 -16.21
N ASN A 337 3.57 20.79 -16.16
CA ASN A 337 3.22 21.44 -14.90
C ASN A 337 1.72 21.38 -14.61
N MET A 338 0.92 20.87 -15.55
CA MET A 338 -0.50 20.65 -15.34
C MET A 338 -0.73 19.39 -14.48
N PRO A 339 -1.83 19.32 -13.72
CA PRO A 339 -2.18 18.14 -12.94
C PRO A 339 -2.74 17.00 -13.81
N ALA A 340 -2.72 15.76 -13.32
CA ALA A 340 -3.45 14.67 -13.97
C ALA A 340 -4.96 14.87 -13.77
N LEU A 341 -5.71 15.01 -14.86
CA LEU A 341 -7.15 15.30 -14.83
C LEU A 341 -7.96 14.12 -15.38
N GLN A 342 -8.72 13.46 -14.50
CA GLN A 342 -9.58 12.33 -14.86
C GLN A 342 -10.75 12.78 -15.75
N GLY A 343 -11.32 13.95 -15.47
CA GLY A 343 -12.52 14.47 -16.13
C GLY A 343 -13.80 13.74 -15.71
N HIS A 344 -14.93 14.19 -16.25
CA HIS A 344 -16.27 13.84 -15.73
C HIS A 344 -16.90 12.60 -16.39
N CYS A 345 -16.34 12.12 -17.49
CA CYS A 345 -16.85 10.91 -18.14
C CYS A 345 -16.49 9.63 -17.36
N LYS A 346 -17.20 8.54 -17.66
CA LYS A 346 -17.05 7.22 -16.99
C LYS A 346 -16.52 6.13 -17.94
N ALA A 347 -15.89 6.53 -19.04
CA ALA A 347 -15.18 5.64 -19.96
C ALA A 347 -13.72 5.51 -19.49
N TYR A 348 -13.52 4.76 -18.41
CA TYR A 348 -12.24 4.67 -17.74
C TYR A 348 -11.16 4.02 -18.60
N GLU A 349 -10.11 4.78 -18.89
CA GLU A 349 -8.93 4.37 -19.65
C GLU A 349 -7.65 4.66 -18.84
N PRO A 350 -6.69 3.72 -18.77
CA PRO A 350 -5.39 4.00 -18.18
C PRO A 350 -4.60 4.96 -19.08
N ARG A 351 -4.09 6.05 -18.51
CA ARG A 351 -3.28 7.08 -19.17
C ARG A 351 -2.05 7.41 -18.32
N TRP A 352 -1.11 8.18 -18.86
CA TRP A 352 0.09 8.64 -18.18
C TRP A 352 0.09 10.16 -18.05
N ALA A 353 0.58 10.67 -16.93
CA ALA A 353 0.75 12.10 -16.69
C ALA A 353 2.10 12.36 -15.99
N TYR A 354 2.74 13.46 -16.32
CA TYR A 354 3.98 13.87 -15.67
C TYR A 354 3.68 14.56 -14.35
N ASN A 355 4.34 14.11 -13.28
CA ASN A 355 4.25 14.75 -11.97
C ASN A 355 5.46 15.66 -11.73
N SER A 356 5.18 16.93 -11.43
CA SER A 356 6.19 17.95 -11.16
C SER A 356 6.79 17.91 -9.73
N LEU A 357 6.13 17.29 -8.75
CA LEU A 357 6.62 17.02 -7.39
C LEU A 357 7.61 15.84 -7.35
N THR A 358 7.25 14.69 -7.93
CA THR A 358 8.09 13.48 -7.98
C THR A 358 9.06 13.48 -9.16
N LYS A 359 8.85 14.37 -10.14
CA LYS A 359 9.62 14.47 -11.40
C LYS A 359 9.55 13.19 -12.24
N GLN A 360 8.42 12.48 -12.21
CA GLN A 360 8.24 11.20 -12.89
C GLN A 360 6.92 11.15 -13.65
N CYS A 361 6.88 10.36 -14.73
CA CYS A 361 5.64 9.99 -15.41
C CYS A 361 4.96 8.84 -14.69
N GLN A 362 3.69 9.00 -14.34
CA GLN A 362 2.92 8.02 -13.59
C GLN A 362 1.55 7.77 -14.24
N SER A 363 1.03 6.56 -14.08
CA SER A 363 -0.27 6.19 -14.63
C SER A 363 -1.43 6.77 -13.80
N PHE A 364 -2.50 7.20 -14.45
CA PHE A 364 -3.76 7.59 -13.81
C PHE A 364 -4.95 7.10 -14.64
N ILE A 365 -6.15 7.13 -14.06
CA ILE A 365 -7.39 6.76 -14.77
C ILE A 365 -7.98 8.01 -15.40
N TYR A 366 -8.12 8.02 -16.72
CA TYR A 366 -8.84 9.04 -17.47
C TYR A 366 -10.27 8.59 -17.74
N GLY A 367 -11.24 9.45 -17.49
CA GLY A 367 -12.67 9.17 -17.65
C GLY A 367 -13.15 9.18 -19.10
N GLY A 368 -12.31 9.57 -20.06
CA GLY A 368 -12.63 9.59 -21.50
C GLY A 368 -13.05 10.97 -22.05
N CYS A 369 -13.29 11.96 -21.19
CA CYS A 369 -13.55 13.36 -21.60
C CYS A 369 -13.20 14.35 -20.49
N GLY A 370 -13.07 15.65 -20.82
CA GLY A 370 -12.91 16.71 -19.82
C GLY A 370 -11.57 16.71 -19.09
N GLY A 371 -10.49 16.30 -19.77
CA GLY A 371 -9.10 16.30 -19.30
C GLY A 371 -8.26 17.45 -19.86
N ASN A 372 -6.97 17.49 -19.50
CA ASN A 372 -5.99 18.46 -19.97
C ASN A 372 -4.87 17.81 -20.79
N GLU A 373 -3.89 18.60 -21.29
CA GLU A 373 -2.82 18.06 -22.16
C GLU A 373 -1.78 17.22 -21.39
N ASN A 374 -1.75 17.22 -20.05
CA ASN A 374 -0.91 16.31 -19.27
C ASN A 374 -1.54 14.90 -19.20
N ASN A 375 -1.77 14.33 -20.38
CA ASN A 375 -2.46 13.07 -20.59
C ASN A 375 -1.86 12.40 -21.82
N PHE A 376 -1.05 11.37 -21.58
CA PHE A 376 -0.28 10.65 -22.57
C PHE A 376 -0.76 9.18 -22.65
N GLU A 377 -0.71 8.60 -23.84
CA GLU A 377 -1.12 7.21 -24.06
C GLU A 377 -0.14 6.19 -23.50
N SER A 378 1.15 6.55 -23.41
CA SER A 378 2.20 5.69 -22.88
C SER A 378 3.16 6.46 -21.97
N ARG A 379 3.91 5.70 -21.15
CA ARG A 379 4.94 6.25 -20.27
C ARG A 379 6.03 6.96 -21.08
N GLU A 380 6.44 6.37 -22.19
CA GLU A 380 7.49 6.88 -23.07
C GLU A 380 7.08 8.23 -23.68
N ALA A 381 5.85 8.34 -24.19
CA ALA A 381 5.34 9.59 -24.74
C ALA A 381 5.32 10.73 -23.69
N CYS A 382 5.03 10.40 -22.43
CA CYS A 382 5.11 11.34 -21.31
C CYS A 382 6.57 11.75 -21.02
N GLU A 383 7.49 10.80 -20.95
CA GLU A 383 8.91 11.04 -20.63
C GLU A 383 9.64 11.82 -21.74
N GLU A 384 9.24 11.65 -23.01
CA GLU A 384 9.74 12.44 -24.15
C GLU A 384 9.20 13.87 -24.13
N SER A 385 7.94 14.04 -23.72
CA SER A 385 7.25 15.34 -23.72
C SER A 385 7.62 16.20 -22.51
N CYS A 386 8.11 15.59 -21.43
CA CYS A 386 8.29 16.26 -20.14
C CYS A 386 9.70 16.18 -19.54
N PRO A 387 10.07 17.13 -18.65
CA PRO A 387 11.43 17.18 -18.09
C PRO A 387 11.65 16.04 -17.09
N PHE A 388 11.99 14.85 -17.59
CA PHE A 388 12.40 13.74 -16.75
C PHE A 388 13.84 13.99 -16.26
N PRO A 389 14.16 13.83 -14.96
CA PRO A 389 15.53 13.94 -14.48
C PRO A 389 16.32 12.76 -15.04
N LEU A 390 16.93 12.99 -16.20
CA LEU A 390 18.02 12.17 -16.70
C LEU A 390 19.13 12.20 -15.65
N ASP A 391 19.15 11.21 -14.78
CA ASP A 391 20.27 11.00 -13.88
C ASP A 391 21.54 10.98 -14.75
N ARG A 392 22.51 11.82 -14.39
CA ARG A 392 23.69 12.14 -15.22
C ARG A 392 24.53 10.90 -15.57
N LEU A 393 24.22 9.75 -14.98
CA LEU A 393 24.87 8.46 -15.13
C LEU A 393 24.36 7.62 -16.30
N CYS A 394 23.15 7.88 -16.81
CA CYS A 394 22.61 7.17 -17.98
C CYS A 394 22.14 8.18 -19.03
N LYS A 395 23.11 8.79 -19.72
CA LYS A 395 22.79 9.44 -21.00
C LYS A 395 22.22 8.39 -21.94
N VAL A 396 21.04 8.69 -22.50
CA VAL A 396 20.40 7.97 -23.61
C VAL A 396 21.46 7.41 -24.56
N GLY A 397 21.56 6.09 -24.66
CA GLY A 397 22.51 5.39 -25.53
C GLY A 397 23.86 4.97 -24.92
N LYS A 398 24.08 5.05 -23.59
CA LYS A 398 25.24 4.43 -22.92
C LYS A 398 24.81 3.46 -21.83
N ALA A 399 25.13 2.18 -22.01
CA ALA A 399 25.00 1.13 -21.00
C ALA A 399 25.66 1.53 -19.68
N CYS A 400 25.05 1.13 -18.56
CA CYS A 400 25.59 1.30 -17.20
C CYS A 400 27.07 0.93 -17.18
N LYS A 401 27.95 1.86 -16.76
CA LYS A 401 29.38 1.56 -16.60
C LYS A 401 29.57 0.94 -15.21
N PRO A 402 29.90 -0.36 -15.09
CA PRO A 402 30.26 -0.93 -13.80
C PRO A 402 31.50 -0.20 -13.29
N ARG A 403 31.35 0.51 -12.16
CA ARG A 403 32.42 1.32 -11.55
C ARG A 403 33.49 0.48 -10.85
N GLN A 404 33.34 -0.84 -10.82
CA GLN A 404 34.19 -1.72 -10.03
C GLN A 404 35.06 -2.64 -10.90
N LYS A 405 36.31 -2.86 -10.46
CA LYS A 405 37.28 -3.72 -11.15
C LYS A 405 36.94 -5.18 -10.82
N LEU A 406 37.04 -6.07 -11.82
CA LEU A 406 36.73 -7.51 -11.68
C LEU A 406 37.28 -8.17 -10.40
N VAL A 407 38.51 -7.85 -10.01
CA VAL A 407 39.15 -8.43 -8.81
C VAL A 407 38.59 -7.86 -7.51
N THR A 408 38.29 -6.55 -7.47
CA THR A 408 37.73 -5.92 -6.26
C THR A 408 36.32 -6.40 -6.01
N SER A 409 35.50 -6.53 -7.06
CA SER A 409 34.15 -7.09 -6.95
C SER A 409 34.18 -8.55 -6.49
N PHE A 410 35.07 -9.37 -7.06
CA PHE A 410 35.24 -10.77 -6.65
C PHE A 410 35.57 -10.90 -5.14
N CYS A 411 36.40 -10.02 -4.60
CA CYS A 411 36.77 -10.06 -3.18
C CYS A 411 35.68 -9.51 -2.26
N LYS A 412 34.83 -8.60 -2.72
CA LYS A 412 33.74 -8.00 -1.93
C LYS A 412 32.51 -8.91 -1.86
N SER A 413 32.17 -9.59 -2.96
CA SER A 413 30.93 -10.37 -3.09
C SER A 413 30.94 -11.66 -2.27
N ASP A 414 29.79 -12.04 -1.71
CA ASP A 414 29.62 -13.30 -0.95
C ASP A 414 29.56 -14.54 -1.85
N PHE A 415 29.05 -14.40 -3.08
CA PHE A 415 29.03 -15.47 -4.08
C PHE A 415 29.48 -14.97 -5.45
N VAL A 416 30.06 -15.88 -6.23
CA VAL A 416 30.44 -15.66 -7.62
C VAL A 416 30.11 -16.91 -8.43
N ILE A 417 29.24 -16.74 -9.42
CA ILE A 417 28.78 -17.83 -10.29
C ILE A 417 28.99 -17.48 -11.77
N LEU A 418 29.12 -18.52 -12.58
CA LEU A 418 28.84 -18.49 -14.00
C LEU A 418 27.44 -19.06 -14.21
N GLY A 419 26.56 -18.30 -14.84
CA GLY A 419 25.20 -18.75 -15.08
C GLY A 419 24.53 -18.06 -16.25
N ARG A 420 23.40 -18.62 -16.68
CA ARG A 420 22.54 -18.06 -17.74
C ARG A 420 21.23 -17.62 -17.12
N VAL A 421 20.76 -16.45 -17.51
CA VAL A 421 19.50 -15.88 -17.01
C VAL A 421 18.37 -16.47 -17.85
N MET A 422 17.48 -17.21 -17.20
CA MET A 422 16.31 -17.83 -17.84
C MET A 422 15.15 -16.85 -17.92
N GLU A 423 14.88 -16.19 -16.80
CA GLU A 423 13.75 -15.28 -16.65
C GLU A 423 14.18 -14.09 -15.81
N LEU A 424 13.65 -12.92 -16.16
CA LEU A 424 13.82 -11.67 -15.44
C LEU A 424 12.45 -11.02 -15.30
N THR A 425 12.02 -10.83 -14.06
CA THR A 425 10.77 -10.15 -13.70
C THR A 425 11.09 -8.82 -13.05
N GLU A 426 10.40 -7.76 -13.46
CA GLU A 426 10.60 -6.40 -12.98
C GLU A 426 9.37 -5.94 -12.19
N ASP A 427 9.58 -5.52 -10.93
CA ASP A 427 8.56 -4.92 -10.05
C ASP A 427 8.92 -3.47 -9.73
N GLN A 428 8.00 -2.73 -9.09
CA GLN A 428 8.13 -1.28 -8.84
C GLN A 428 9.40 -0.90 -8.04
N ASP A 429 9.82 -1.72 -7.05
CA ASP A 429 10.99 -1.46 -6.18
C ASP A 429 12.01 -2.61 -6.12
N SER A 430 11.75 -3.72 -6.82
CA SER A 430 12.56 -4.93 -6.81
C SER A 430 12.46 -5.68 -8.14
N GLY A 431 13.22 -6.74 -8.31
CA GLY A 431 12.94 -7.72 -9.36
C GLY A 431 13.56 -9.07 -9.05
N HIS A 432 13.22 -10.03 -9.88
CA HIS A 432 13.57 -11.42 -9.66
C HIS A 432 14.20 -11.98 -10.92
N ALA A 433 15.39 -12.57 -10.79
CA ALA A 433 16.07 -13.26 -11.88
C ALA A 433 16.21 -14.75 -11.55
N LEU A 434 15.75 -15.62 -12.44
CA LEU A 434 16.00 -17.05 -12.37
C LEU A 434 17.24 -17.38 -13.19
N VAL A 435 18.26 -17.95 -12.56
CA VAL A 435 19.57 -18.20 -13.17
C VAL A 435 19.94 -19.68 -13.10
N THR A 436 20.19 -20.29 -14.25
CA THR A 436 20.80 -21.64 -14.28
C THR A 436 22.30 -21.51 -13.98
N VAL A 437 22.75 -22.11 -12.89
CA VAL A 437 24.15 -22.09 -12.46
C VAL A 437 24.94 -23.17 -13.21
N GLU A 438 25.99 -22.75 -13.89
CA GLU A 438 26.87 -23.63 -14.69
C GLU A 438 28.18 -23.95 -13.93
N GLU A 439 28.77 -22.94 -13.28
CA GLU A 439 29.97 -23.11 -12.45
C GLU A 439 29.91 -22.17 -11.25
N ILE A 440 30.27 -22.67 -10.06
CA ILE A 440 30.39 -21.86 -8.85
C ILE A 440 31.88 -21.56 -8.64
N LEU A 441 32.25 -20.28 -8.68
CA LEU A 441 33.63 -19.83 -8.49
C LEU A 441 33.91 -19.40 -7.05
N LYS A 442 32.89 -18.91 -6.34
CA LYS A 442 32.94 -18.51 -4.94
C LYS A 442 31.57 -18.73 -4.29
N ASP A 443 31.56 -19.31 -3.11
CA ASP A 443 30.36 -19.52 -2.30
C ASP A 443 30.76 -19.50 -0.82
N GLU A 444 30.61 -18.36 -0.16
CA GLU A 444 30.98 -18.19 1.25
C GLU A 444 29.81 -18.39 2.21
N LYS A 445 28.58 -18.06 1.79
CA LYS A 445 27.40 -17.99 2.69
C LYS A 445 26.14 -18.68 2.16
N MET A 446 26.11 -19.12 0.91
CA MET A 446 24.86 -19.50 0.25
C MET A 446 24.65 -21.02 0.20
N GLY A 447 25.71 -21.81 0.16
CA GLY A 447 25.59 -23.28 0.08
C GLY A 447 25.14 -23.77 -1.30
N LEU A 448 25.57 -23.08 -2.36
CA LEU A 448 25.23 -23.31 -3.76
C LEU A 448 25.54 -24.74 -4.24
N GLN A 449 26.46 -25.44 -3.57
CA GLN A 449 26.81 -26.83 -3.91
C GLN A 449 25.66 -27.83 -3.68
N PHE A 450 24.63 -27.46 -2.90
CA PHE A 450 23.48 -28.32 -2.61
C PHE A 450 22.26 -28.08 -3.51
N LEU A 451 22.30 -27.09 -4.41
CA LEU A 451 21.16 -26.69 -5.27
C LEU A 451 20.85 -27.66 -6.42
N GLY A 452 21.68 -28.68 -6.67
CA GLY A 452 21.39 -29.72 -7.67
C GLY A 452 21.23 -29.15 -9.09
N ARG A 453 20.04 -29.32 -9.69
CA ARG A 453 19.67 -28.82 -11.03
C ARG A 453 18.64 -27.68 -11.00
N GLU A 454 18.28 -27.19 -9.82
CA GLU A 454 17.28 -26.14 -9.69
C GLU A 454 17.89 -24.77 -10.07
N PRO A 455 17.13 -23.90 -10.76
CA PRO A 455 17.59 -22.56 -11.06
C PRO A 455 17.72 -21.75 -9.76
N LEU A 456 18.76 -20.94 -9.68
CA LEU A 456 19.00 -20.03 -8.57
C LEU A 456 18.11 -18.79 -8.74
N GLU A 457 17.28 -18.52 -7.74
CA GLU A 457 16.54 -17.26 -7.67
C GLU A 457 17.44 -16.16 -7.08
N ILE A 458 17.51 -15.03 -7.78
CA ILE A 458 18.30 -13.86 -7.39
C ILE A 458 17.38 -12.65 -7.32
N THR A 459 17.30 -12.01 -6.16
CA THR A 459 16.53 -10.78 -5.96
C THR A 459 17.38 -9.55 -6.30
N LEU A 460 16.85 -8.66 -7.13
CA LEU A 460 17.43 -7.38 -7.49
C LEU A 460 16.82 -6.31 -6.59
N LEU A 461 17.63 -5.69 -5.73
CA LEU A 461 17.18 -4.67 -4.78
C LEU A 461 17.68 -3.28 -5.20
N ASN A 462 16.84 -2.26 -4.96
CA ASN A 462 17.16 -0.85 -5.24
C ASN A 462 17.57 -0.61 -6.72
N MET A 463 17.03 -1.41 -7.64
CA MET A 463 17.34 -1.34 -9.05
C MET A 463 16.56 -0.21 -9.73
N ASN A 464 17.25 0.63 -10.50
CA ASN A 464 16.56 1.57 -11.37
C ASN A 464 16.27 0.86 -12.71
N TRP A 465 15.04 0.42 -12.94
CA TRP A 465 14.65 -0.29 -14.17
C TRP A 465 14.74 0.57 -15.43
N SER A 466 14.71 1.90 -15.31
CA SER A 466 14.99 2.80 -16.43
C SER A 466 16.48 2.83 -16.83
N CYS A 467 17.37 2.32 -15.97
CA CYS A 467 18.78 2.06 -16.31
C CYS A 467 19.36 0.95 -15.40
N PRO A 468 19.12 -0.34 -15.71
CA PRO A 468 19.49 -1.43 -14.82
C PRO A 468 21.02 -1.50 -14.65
N CYS A 469 21.46 -1.43 -13.39
CA CYS A 469 22.84 -1.51 -12.95
C CYS A 469 22.91 -2.53 -11.82
N PRO A 470 23.57 -3.68 -11.94
CA PRO A 470 24.27 -4.14 -13.13
C PRO A 470 23.29 -4.55 -14.24
N ASN A 471 23.74 -4.41 -15.50
CA ASN A 471 22.93 -4.75 -16.67
C ASN A 471 22.79 -6.27 -16.78
N ILE A 472 21.71 -6.81 -16.20
CA ILE A 472 21.32 -8.21 -16.30
C ILE A 472 20.25 -8.32 -17.40
N THR A 473 20.49 -9.19 -18.36
CA THR A 473 19.56 -9.42 -19.47
C THR A 473 19.37 -10.92 -19.64
N ALA A 474 18.14 -11.33 -19.91
CA ALA A 474 17.83 -12.68 -20.34
C ALA A 474 18.46 -12.90 -21.72
N THR A 475 19.69 -13.38 -21.72
CA THR A 475 20.47 -13.70 -22.92
C THR A 475 20.91 -15.14 -22.83
N GLU A 476 21.08 -15.80 -23.97
CA GLU A 476 21.63 -17.16 -24.01
C GLU A 476 23.10 -17.20 -23.58
N ASP A 477 23.78 -16.06 -23.51
CA ASP A 477 25.19 -15.96 -23.16
C ASP A 477 25.45 -16.23 -21.67
N LEU A 478 26.59 -16.87 -21.40
CA LEU A 478 27.02 -17.15 -20.04
C LEU A 478 27.54 -15.87 -19.38
N LEU A 479 26.97 -15.52 -18.22
CA LEU A 479 27.32 -14.32 -17.45
C LEU A 479 28.14 -14.68 -16.21
N ILE A 480 29.05 -13.78 -15.83
CA ILE A 480 29.68 -13.77 -14.50
C ILE A 480 28.80 -12.91 -13.61
N ILE A 481 28.25 -13.49 -12.54
CA ILE A 481 27.38 -12.82 -11.57
C ILE A 481 28.08 -12.85 -10.22
N MET A 482 28.29 -11.68 -9.62
CA MET A 482 28.86 -11.50 -8.28
C MET A 482 27.90 -10.68 -7.44
N GLY A 483 27.42 -11.26 -6.34
CA GLY A 483 26.41 -10.66 -5.48
C GLY A 483 26.63 -11.00 -4.02
N ASP A 484 25.68 -10.57 -3.20
CA ASP A 484 25.72 -10.69 -1.74
C ASP A 484 24.63 -11.64 -1.25
N VAL A 485 24.82 -12.23 -0.07
CA VAL A 485 23.82 -13.12 0.53
C VAL A 485 23.16 -12.40 1.70
N TYR A 486 21.85 -12.19 1.59
CA TYR A 486 21.06 -11.54 2.64
C TYR A 486 19.96 -12.48 3.12
N ASN A 487 19.94 -12.80 4.42
CA ASN A 487 18.99 -13.74 5.03
C ASN A 487 18.89 -15.10 4.31
N GLY A 488 20.00 -15.59 3.72
CA GLY A 488 20.03 -16.86 2.98
C GLY A 488 19.59 -16.76 1.52
N MET A 489 19.24 -15.58 1.02
CA MET A 489 18.83 -15.34 -0.37
C MET A 489 19.96 -14.65 -1.16
N ALA A 490 20.11 -14.96 -2.45
CA ALA A 490 21.03 -14.24 -3.33
C ALA A 490 20.43 -12.88 -3.70
N VAL A 491 21.24 -11.84 -3.52
CA VAL A 491 20.84 -10.47 -3.81
C VAL A 491 21.85 -9.79 -4.72
N LEU A 492 21.33 -9.04 -5.70
CA LEU A 492 22.09 -8.10 -6.50
C LEU A 492 21.65 -6.67 -6.15
N GLN A 493 22.64 -5.84 -5.84
CA GLN A 493 22.51 -4.42 -5.56
C GLN A 493 23.06 -3.58 -6.73
N PRO A 494 22.83 -2.26 -6.74
CA PRO A 494 23.27 -1.39 -7.84
C PRO A 494 24.78 -1.41 -8.13
N ASP A 495 25.59 -1.77 -7.14
CA ASP A 495 27.04 -1.85 -7.24
C ASP A 495 27.58 -3.28 -7.41
N SER A 496 26.70 -4.29 -7.48
CA SER A 496 27.06 -5.67 -7.78
C SER A 496 27.62 -5.82 -9.19
N PHE A 497 28.34 -6.91 -9.45
CA PHE A 497 28.99 -7.13 -10.75
C PHE A 497 28.22 -8.18 -11.56
N VAL A 498 27.70 -7.77 -12.72
CA VAL A 498 27.26 -8.69 -13.78
C VAL A 498 27.96 -8.31 -15.07
N GLY A 499 28.46 -9.31 -15.79
CA GLY A 499 28.98 -9.08 -17.12
C GLY A 499 29.30 -10.36 -17.89
N ALA A 500 29.40 -10.24 -19.20
CA ALA A 500 29.71 -11.37 -20.08
C ALA A 500 30.93 -12.16 -19.60
N SER A 501 30.77 -13.48 -19.54
CA SER A 501 31.88 -14.39 -19.30
C SER A 501 32.79 -14.41 -20.54
N SER A 502 34.09 -14.33 -20.30
CA SER A 502 35.08 -14.54 -21.36
C SER A 502 36.21 -15.38 -20.79
N VAL A 503 36.84 -16.19 -21.64
CA VAL A 503 37.94 -17.08 -21.26
C VAL A 503 39.03 -16.33 -20.48
N ARG A 504 39.32 -15.09 -20.89
CA ARG A 504 40.27 -14.21 -20.21
C ARG A 504 39.82 -13.79 -18.81
N ARG A 505 38.54 -13.44 -18.64
CA ARG A 505 37.98 -13.04 -17.33
C ARG A 505 37.92 -14.22 -16.37
N VAL A 506 37.42 -15.36 -16.83
CA VAL A 506 37.32 -16.59 -16.01
C VAL A 506 38.70 -17.08 -15.59
N ARG A 507 39.68 -17.10 -16.51
CA ARG A 507 41.08 -17.42 -16.16
C ARG A 507 41.63 -16.48 -15.08
N LYS A 508 41.37 -15.18 -15.20
CA LYS A 508 41.80 -14.18 -14.21
C LYS A 508 41.16 -14.41 -12.84
N LEU A 509 39.89 -14.79 -12.79
CA LEU A 509 39.22 -15.14 -11.52
C LEU A 509 39.83 -16.41 -10.90
N ARG A 510 40.12 -17.42 -11.70
CA ARG A 510 40.81 -18.64 -11.24
C ARG A 510 42.21 -18.33 -10.68
N GLU A 511 42.94 -17.40 -11.29
CA GLU A 511 44.22 -16.91 -10.77
C GLU A 511 44.07 -16.18 -9.42
N VAL A 512 43.02 -15.36 -9.26
CA VAL A 512 42.70 -14.67 -7.99
C VAL A 512 42.44 -15.67 -6.87
N ILE A 513 41.67 -16.73 -7.17
CA ILE A 513 41.38 -17.82 -6.23
C ILE A 513 42.68 -18.55 -5.86
N HIS A 514 43.46 -18.99 -6.86
CA HIS A 514 44.66 -19.78 -6.63
C HIS A 514 45.74 -19.02 -5.84
N LYS A 515 45.91 -17.73 -6.11
CA LYS A 515 46.89 -16.86 -5.44
C LYS A 515 46.39 -16.28 -4.11
N LYS A 516 45.19 -16.65 -3.65
CA LYS A 516 44.55 -16.06 -2.44
C LYS A 516 44.60 -14.54 -2.43
N THR A 517 44.40 -13.91 -3.59
CA THR A 517 44.64 -12.47 -3.76
C THR A 517 43.73 -11.62 -2.86
N CYS A 518 42.54 -12.10 -2.51
CA CYS A 518 41.63 -11.38 -1.61
C CYS A 518 42.17 -11.30 -0.17
N GLU A 519 42.86 -12.33 0.32
CA GLU A 519 43.47 -12.32 1.66
C GLU A 519 44.64 -11.33 1.71
N LEU A 520 45.47 -11.34 0.67
CA LEU A 520 46.55 -10.35 0.53
C LEU A 520 46.03 -8.91 0.43
N LEU A 521 44.89 -8.68 -0.23
CA LEU A 521 44.27 -7.36 -0.30
C LEU A 521 43.66 -6.90 1.03
N LYS A 522 43.13 -7.82 1.85
CA LYS A 522 42.64 -7.52 3.21
C LYS A 522 43.80 -7.09 4.12
N GLU A 523 44.94 -7.78 4.05
CA GLU A 523 46.14 -7.42 4.83
C GLU A 523 46.71 -6.04 4.45
N PHE A 524 46.66 -5.66 3.16
CA PHE A 524 47.16 -4.36 2.70
C PHE A 524 46.23 -3.17 3.00
N LEU A 525 44.94 -3.39 3.21
CA LEU A 525 43.94 -2.33 3.42
C LEU A 525 43.60 -2.07 4.89
N GLY A 526 44.20 -2.80 5.84
CA GLY A 526 44.15 -2.47 7.26
C GLY A 526 42.74 -2.35 7.86
N LEU A 527 41.81 -3.22 7.45
CA LEU A 527 40.48 -3.32 8.06
C LEU A 527 40.44 -4.59 8.91
N HIS A 528 40.74 -4.41 10.19
CA HIS A 528 40.45 -5.36 11.26
C HIS A 528 39.07 -5.11 11.83
#